data_AF-A0A4R0MRJ4-F1
#
_entry.id   AF-A0A4R0MRJ4-F1
#
_cell.length_a   1.000
_cell.length_b   1.000
_cell.length_c   1.000
_cell.angle_alpha   90.00
_cell.angle_beta   90.00
_cell.angle_gamma   90.00
#
_symmetry.space_group_name_H-M   'P 1'
#
loop_
_entity.id
_entity.type
_entity.pdbx_description
1 polymer ?
#
loop_
_entity_poly.entity_id
_entity_poly.type
_entity_poly.pdbx_seq_one_letter_code
_entity_poly.pdbx_strand_id
1 'polypeptide(L)'
;MENSINLQQEWQNMNAEFTAKDTTPAIATYKLDHQSHSLISSLLFKLKWKLRWIRIISVPMLVAAFFIKNDLQYLLLAFLVTYELCRILGLVELKKIKTAIDFNSNTKQVLEDNLIAIRRILRMENIFGYIFLPLSGPIGLIAYRLYVHQKFAIVFSLPNLTLQIGLCILIGIPFIILAKKMNDSIFKEPIKDLRDKIKELSA
;
A
#
# COMPACT_ATOMS: atom_id res chain seq x y z
N MET A 1 1.13 -37.64 62.45
CA MET A 1 0.81 -38.69 61.46
C MET A 1 0.38 -37.97 60.21
N GLU A 2 1.13 -38.21 59.14
CA GLU A 2 1.17 -37.42 57.91
C GLU A 2 -0.21 -37.25 57.27
N ASN A 3 -0.56 -36.00 56.99
CA ASN A 3 -1.51 -35.66 55.93
C ASN A 3 -0.88 -36.10 54.61
N SER A 4 -0.99 -37.39 54.28
CA SER A 4 -0.72 -37.84 52.92
C SER A 4 -1.83 -37.29 52.05
N ILE A 5 -1.65 -36.04 51.60
CA ILE A 5 -2.39 -35.45 50.48
C ILE A 5 -2.44 -36.54 49.43
N ASN A 6 -3.64 -37.06 49.16
CA ASN A 6 -3.81 -38.17 48.23
C ASN A 6 -3.57 -37.60 46.84
N LEU A 7 -2.30 -37.57 46.43
CA LEU A 7 -1.83 -36.98 45.18
C LEU A 7 -2.57 -37.53 43.98
N GLN A 8 -3.08 -38.76 44.08
CA GLN A 8 -3.90 -39.40 43.06
C GLN A 8 -5.28 -38.74 42.93
N GLN A 9 -5.83 -38.25 44.03
CA GLN A 9 -7.10 -37.54 44.10
C GLN A 9 -6.94 -36.07 43.67
N GLU A 10 -5.83 -35.40 44.03
CA GLU A 10 -5.47 -34.09 43.46
C GLU A 10 -5.19 -34.19 41.95
N TRP A 11 -4.50 -35.23 41.50
CA TRP A 11 -4.26 -35.48 40.09
C TRP A 11 -5.57 -35.69 39.33
N GLN A 12 -6.51 -36.48 39.88
CA GLN A 12 -7.84 -36.66 39.28
C GLN A 12 -8.64 -35.36 39.25
N ASN A 13 -8.57 -34.54 40.29
CA ASN A 13 -9.25 -33.24 40.33
C ASN A 13 -8.64 -32.25 39.33
N MET A 14 -7.31 -32.17 39.22
CA MET A 14 -6.65 -31.36 38.19
C MET A 14 -6.98 -31.86 36.79
N ASN A 15 -6.97 -33.17 36.56
CA ASN A 15 -7.29 -33.73 35.25
C ASN A 15 -8.77 -33.47 34.92
N ALA A 16 -9.68 -33.57 35.89
CA ALA A 16 -11.07 -33.18 35.73
C ALA A 16 -11.24 -31.68 35.46
N GLU A 17 -10.46 -30.80 36.10
CA GLU A 17 -10.44 -29.36 35.80
C GLU A 17 -9.87 -29.04 34.42
N PHE A 18 -8.85 -29.77 33.95
CA PHE A 18 -8.33 -29.66 32.57
C PHE A 18 -9.36 -30.15 31.55
N THR A 19 -10.00 -31.29 31.80
CA THR A 19 -11.02 -31.85 30.90
C THR A 19 -12.32 -31.02 30.92
N ALA A 20 -12.65 -30.39 32.05
CA ALA A 20 -13.78 -29.46 32.17
C ALA A 20 -13.47 -28.10 31.52
N LYS A 21 -12.23 -27.59 31.58
CA LYS A 21 -11.82 -26.40 30.82
C LYS A 21 -11.72 -26.66 29.31
N ASP A 22 -11.53 -27.91 28.90
CA ASP A 22 -11.60 -28.35 27.50
C ASP A 22 -13.05 -28.45 26.94
N THR A 23 -14.07 -28.12 27.74
CA THR A 23 -15.43 -27.84 27.23
C THR A 23 -15.65 -26.35 26.90
N THR A 24 -14.60 -25.53 26.94
CA THR A 24 -14.56 -24.38 26.03
C THR A 24 -14.42 -24.99 24.64
N PRO A 25 -15.36 -24.77 23.69
CA PRO A 25 -15.22 -25.31 22.34
C PRO A 25 -13.82 -24.94 21.90
N ALA A 26 -13.06 -25.96 21.50
CA ALA A 26 -11.67 -25.91 21.10
C ALA A 26 -11.20 -24.48 20.90
N ILE A 27 -10.16 -24.07 21.61
CA ILE A 27 -9.21 -23.11 21.05
C ILE A 27 -8.76 -23.79 19.76
N ALA A 28 -9.59 -23.65 18.72
CA ALA A 28 -9.34 -24.02 17.36
C ALA A 28 -8.04 -23.29 17.16
N THR A 29 -7.00 -24.10 17.07
CA THR A 29 -5.65 -23.66 16.88
C THR A 29 -5.76 -22.92 15.56
N TYR A 30 -6.00 -21.60 15.66
CA TYR A 30 -6.51 -20.77 14.57
C TYR A 30 -5.28 -20.55 13.71
N LYS A 31 -4.97 -21.58 12.93
CA LYS A 31 -4.23 -21.46 11.70
C LYS A 31 -5.09 -20.50 10.90
N LEU A 32 -4.68 -19.24 10.90
CA LEU A 32 -4.95 -18.35 9.79
C LEU A 32 -4.73 -19.22 8.55
N ASP A 33 -5.83 -19.63 7.92
CA ASP A 33 -5.84 -20.65 6.89
C ASP A 33 -4.70 -20.30 5.93
N HIS A 34 -3.87 -21.27 5.54
CA HIS A 34 -2.66 -21.01 4.77
C HIS A 34 -2.98 -20.16 3.52
N GLN A 35 -4.23 -20.25 3.05
CA GLN A 35 -4.89 -19.40 2.06
C GLN A 35 -5.12 -17.94 2.47
N SER A 36 -5.68 -17.63 3.65
CA SER A 36 -5.89 -16.25 4.11
C SER A 36 -4.56 -15.53 4.38
N HIS A 37 -3.56 -16.25 4.91
CA HIS A 37 -2.23 -15.72 5.10
C HIS A 37 -1.53 -15.48 3.75
N SER A 38 -1.67 -16.40 2.79
CA SER A 38 -1.09 -16.25 1.45
C SER A 38 -1.75 -15.12 0.65
N LEU A 39 -3.07 -14.91 0.79
CA LEU A 39 -3.80 -13.80 0.15
C LEU A 39 -3.35 -12.44 0.67
N ILE A 40 -3.28 -12.26 2.00
CA ILE A 40 -2.80 -11.01 2.61
C ILE A 40 -1.31 -10.79 2.28
N SER A 41 -0.49 -11.84 2.32
CA SER A 41 0.92 -11.78 1.95
C SER A 41 1.11 -11.39 0.47
N SER A 42 0.31 -11.95 -0.44
CA SER A 42 0.32 -11.62 -1.88
C SER A 42 -0.09 -10.17 -2.14
N LEU A 43 -1.16 -9.70 -1.47
CA LEU A 43 -1.60 -8.30 -1.53
C LEU A 43 -0.52 -7.34 -1.01
N LEU A 44 0.11 -7.68 0.11
CA LEU A 44 1.21 -6.89 0.68
C LEU A 44 2.45 -6.90 -0.20
N PHE A 45 2.75 -8.02 -0.84
CA PHE A 45 3.85 -8.11 -1.78
C PHE A 45 3.62 -7.16 -2.96
N LYS A 46 2.42 -7.21 -3.57
CA LYS A 46 2.04 -6.30 -4.66
C LYS A 46 2.11 -4.83 -4.24
N LEU A 47 1.60 -4.48 -3.04
CA LEU A 47 1.65 -3.11 -2.50
C LEU A 47 3.08 -2.65 -2.22
N LYS A 48 3.91 -3.48 -1.58
CA LYS A 48 5.34 -3.18 -1.35
C LYS A 48 6.09 -3.00 -2.66
N TRP A 49 5.80 -3.84 -3.66
CA TRP A 49 6.41 -3.74 -4.98
C TRP A 49 6.05 -2.42 -5.67
N LYS A 50 4.80 -1.99 -5.57
CA LYS A 50 4.34 -0.69 -6.07
C LYS A 50 5.08 0.48 -5.43
N LEU A 51 5.29 0.44 -4.10
CA LEU A 51 6.09 1.46 -3.40
C LEU A 51 7.58 1.40 -3.75
N ARG A 52 8.12 0.23 -4.10
CA ARG A 52 9.50 0.10 -4.60
C ARG A 52 9.67 0.74 -5.97
N TRP A 53 8.68 0.61 -6.85
CA TRP A 53 8.71 1.26 -8.17
C TRP A 53 8.87 2.77 -8.10
N ILE A 54 8.22 3.42 -7.14
CA ILE A 54 8.39 4.87 -6.90
C ILE A 54 9.87 5.20 -6.68
N ARG A 55 10.59 4.38 -5.91
CA ARG A 55 12.01 4.58 -5.63
C ARG A 55 12.91 4.29 -6.83
N ILE A 56 12.57 3.25 -7.62
CA ILE A 56 13.31 2.92 -8.85
C ILE A 56 13.25 4.10 -9.84
N ILE A 57 12.12 4.81 -9.89
CA ILE A 57 11.94 5.98 -10.76
C ILE A 57 12.61 7.23 -10.16
N SER A 58 12.55 7.42 -8.84
CA SER A 58 13.11 8.61 -8.18
C SER A 58 14.65 8.64 -8.14
N VAL A 59 15.32 7.48 -8.07
CA VAL A 59 16.78 7.41 -7.97
C VAL A 59 17.51 7.98 -9.21
N PRO A 60 17.17 7.62 -10.46
CA PRO A 60 17.77 8.25 -11.64
C PRO A 60 17.56 9.76 -11.69
N MET A 61 16.39 10.25 -11.25
CA MET A 61 16.13 11.70 -11.17
C MET A 61 17.05 12.37 -10.15
N LEU A 62 17.31 11.73 -9.00
CA LEU A 62 18.27 12.23 -8.01
C LEU A 62 19.68 12.33 -8.60
N VAL A 63 20.13 11.26 -9.26
CA VAL A 63 21.45 11.22 -9.90
C VAL A 63 21.55 12.35 -10.92
N ALA A 64 20.57 12.50 -11.81
CA ALA A 64 20.52 13.58 -12.79
C ALA A 64 20.56 14.97 -12.12
N ALA A 65 19.84 15.17 -11.03
CA ALA A 65 19.81 16.42 -10.29
C ALA A 65 21.18 16.80 -9.68
N PHE A 66 22.05 15.83 -9.37
CA PHE A 66 23.41 16.13 -8.90
C PHE A 66 24.35 16.62 -10.01
N PHE A 67 24.11 16.22 -11.26
CA PHE A 67 24.96 16.59 -12.40
C PHE A 67 24.48 17.85 -13.14
N ILE A 68 23.20 18.19 -13.04
CA ILE A 68 22.60 19.37 -13.67
C ILE A 68 22.75 20.57 -12.74
N LYS A 69 23.27 21.70 -13.26
CA LYS A 69 23.53 22.93 -12.48
C LYS A 69 22.56 24.09 -12.77
N ASN A 70 21.51 23.82 -13.53
CA ASN A 70 20.59 24.83 -14.06
C ASN A 70 19.21 24.69 -13.40
N ASP A 71 18.23 25.50 -13.82
CA ASP A 71 16.91 25.53 -13.20
C ASP A 71 16.17 24.18 -13.22
N LEU A 72 16.54 23.30 -14.17
CA LEU A 72 16.10 21.90 -14.23
C LEU A 72 16.43 21.11 -12.95
N GLN A 73 17.53 21.43 -12.26
CA GLN A 73 17.89 20.81 -10.98
C GLN A 73 16.78 21.01 -9.94
N TYR A 74 16.27 22.23 -9.80
CA TYR A 74 15.22 22.53 -8.83
C TYR A 74 13.92 21.81 -9.17
N LEU A 75 13.59 21.70 -10.46
CA LEU A 75 12.44 20.91 -10.90
C LEU A 75 12.60 19.43 -10.53
N LEU A 76 13.74 18.82 -10.83
CA LEU A 76 14.01 17.41 -10.51
C LEU A 76 13.98 17.14 -9.00
N LEU A 77 14.55 18.04 -8.20
CA LEU A 77 14.51 17.94 -6.74
C LEU A 77 13.08 18.07 -6.19
N ALA A 78 12.29 19.02 -6.67
CA ALA A 78 10.90 19.18 -6.28
C ALA A 78 10.07 17.92 -6.62
N PHE A 79 10.33 17.32 -7.78
CA PHE A 79 9.72 16.05 -8.18
C PHE A 79 10.09 14.91 -7.25
N LEU A 80 11.38 14.77 -6.94
CA LEU A 80 11.86 13.76 -6.02
C LEU A 80 11.20 13.89 -4.64
N VAL A 81 11.15 15.10 -4.09
CA VAL A 81 10.49 15.35 -2.80
C VAL A 81 9.02 14.93 -2.85
N THR A 82 8.32 15.29 -3.92
CA THR A 82 6.90 14.93 -4.09
C THR A 82 6.69 13.41 -4.14
N TYR A 83 7.51 12.70 -4.92
CA TYR A 83 7.44 11.23 -5.01
C TYR A 83 7.79 10.54 -3.69
N GLU A 84 8.80 11.04 -2.96
CA GLU A 84 9.17 10.49 -1.66
C GLU A 84 8.10 10.77 -0.60
N LEU A 85 7.43 11.93 -0.62
CA LEU A 85 6.28 12.21 0.24
C LEU A 85 5.14 11.21 -0.02
N CYS A 86 4.78 10.99 -1.29
CA CYS A 86 3.78 9.98 -1.66
C CYS A 86 4.16 8.58 -1.17
N ARG A 87 5.43 8.21 -1.29
CA ARG A 87 5.96 6.93 -0.79
C ARG A 87 5.88 6.83 0.73
N ILE A 88 6.26 7.89 1.46
CA ILE A 88 6.20 7.92 2.93
C ILE A 88 4.76 7.74 3.40
N LEU A 89 3.81 8.47 2.81
CA LEU A 89 2.38 8.31 3.12
C LEU A 89 1.90 6.87 2.87
N GLY A 90 2.30 6.28 1.74
CA GLY A 90 2.00 4.87 1.44
C GLY A 90 2.62 3.89 2.44
N LEU A 91 3.86 4.14 2.90
CA LEU A 91 4.53 3.31 3.91
C LEU A 91 3.87 3.43 5.29
N VAL A 92 3.41 4.62 5.68
CA VAL A 92 2.69 4.84 6.94
C VAL A 92 1.39 4.04 6.96
N GLU A 93 0.62 4.05 5.87
CA GLU A 93 -0.58 3.21 5.76
C GLU A 93 -0.25 1.72 5.69
N LEU A 94 0.85 1.34 5.02
CA LEU A 94 1.26 -0.07 4.93
C LEU A 94 1.69 -0.64 6.29
N LYS A 95 2.28 0.18 7.17
CA LYS A 95 2.62 -0.22 8.55
C LYS A 95 1.39 -0.51 9.42
N LYS A 96 0.21 0.01 9.06
CA LYS A 96 -1.05 -0.25 9.77
C LYS A 96 -1.62 -1.65 9.46
N ILE A 97 -1.15 -2.31 8.40
CA ILE A 97 -1.59 -3.65 8.03
C ILE A 97 -0.92 -4.66 8.98
N LYS A 98 -1.72 -5.29 9.85
CA LYS A 98 -1.25 -6.28 10.80
C LYS A 98 -1.16 -7.64 10.12
N THR A 99 0.06 -8.16 9.97
CA THR A 99 0.33 -9.53 9.46
C THR A 99 0.67 -10.53 10.55
N ALA A 100 0.89 -10.08 11.78
CA ALA A 100 1.21 -10.97 12.89
C ALA A 100 -0.06 -11.71 13.35
N ILE A 101 0.10 -12.99 13.66
CA ILE A 101 -0.91 -13.82 14.31
C ILE A 101 -1.11 -13.23 15.70
N ASP A 102 -2.11 -12.37 15.84
CA ASP A 102 -2.46 -11.74 17.09
C ASP A 102 -3.48 -12.67 17.76
N PHE A 103 -2.96 -13.62 18.56
CA PHE A 103 -3.71 -14.74 19.20
C PHE A 103 -4.87 -14.29 20.09
N ASN A 104 -4.97 -13.00 20.39
CA ASN A 104 -5.98 -12.39 21.24
C ASN A 104 -7.04 -11.59 20.46
N SER A 105 -6.91 -11.52 19.13
CA SER A 105 -7.79 -10.74 18.27
C SER A 105 -8.71 -11.62 17.44
N ASN A 106 -9.97 -11.19 17.29
CA ASN A 106 -10.91 -11.87 16.40
C ASN A 106 -10.36 -11.83 14.97
N THR A 107 -10.09 -12.98 14.37
CA THR A 107 -9.49 -13.10 13.03
C THR A 107 -10.29 -12.31 11.98
N LYS A 108 -11.62 -12.28 12.13
CA LYS A 108 -12.49 -11.43 11.31
C LYS A 108 -12.12 -9.96 11.37
N GLN A 109 -11.89 -9.43 12.57
CA GLN A 109 -11.58 -8.03 12.81
C GLN A 109 -10.21 -7.65 12.22
N VAL A 110 -9.22 -8.54 12.32
CA VAL A 110 -7.91 -8.34 11.68
C VAL A 110 -8.02 -8.32 10.15
N LEU A 111 -8.81 -9.22 9.56
CA LEU A 111 -9.05 -9.23 8.11
C LEU A 111 -9.80 -7.97 7.64
N GLU A 112 -10.80 -7.50 8.40
CA GLU A 112 -11.53 -6.27 8.10
C GLU A 112 -10.63 -5.03 8.19
N ASP A 113 -9.83 -4.90 9.25
CA ASP A 113 -8.89 -3.80 9.43
C ASP A 113 -7.85 -3.75 8.29
N ASN A 114 -7.32 -4.91 7.90
CA ASN A 114 -6.39 -5.03 6.78
C ASN A 114 -7.05 -4.65 5.44
N LEU A 115 -8.29 -5.08 5.20
CA LEU A 115 -9.05 -4.74 4.00
C LEU A 115 -9.34 -3.23 3.93
N ILE A 116 -9.66 -2.59 5.06
CA ILE A 116 -9.85 -1.13 5.15
C ILE A 116 -8.56 -0.40 4.82
N ALA A 117 -7.42 -0.82 5.39
CA ALA A 117 -6.11 -0.23 5.12
C ALA A 117 -5.72 -0.37 3.64
N ILE A 118 -5.90 -1.56 3.04
CA ILE A 118 -5.64 -1.78 1.60
C ILE A 118 -6.49 -0.85 0.74
N ARG A 119 -7.79 -0.73 1.03
CA ARG A 119 -8.68 0.19 0.29
C ARG A 119 -8.28 1.65 0.46
N ARG A 120 -7.81 2.07 1.63
CA ARG A 120 -7.30 3.43 1.85
C ARG A 120 -6.08 3.71 0.99
N ILE A 121 -5.12 2.77 0.93
CA ILE A 121 -3.93 2.90 0.08
C ILE A 121 -4.33 3.05 -1.39
N LEU A 122 -5.23 2.20 -1.89
CA LEU A 122 -5.69 2.26 -3.28
C LEU A 122 -6.48 3.55 -3.60
N ARG A 123 -7.25 4.08 -2.64
CA ARG A 123 -7.92 5.38 -2.82
C ARG A 123 -6.93 6.52 -2.91
N MET A 124 -5.96 6.57 -1.99
CA MET A 124 -4.90 7.60 -2.01
C MET A 124 -4.16 7.56 -3.33
N GLU A 125 -3.82 6.37 -3.80
CA GLU A 125 -3.17 6.20 -5.10
C GLU A 125 -4.03 6.68 -6.27
N ASN A 126 -5.33 6.36 -6.28
CA ASN A 126 -6.22 6.88 -7.32
C ASN A 126 -6.26 8.41 -7.30
N ILE A 127 -6.37 9.04 -6.11
CA ILE A 127 -6.34 10.51 -5.98
C ILE A 127 -5.04 11.07 -6.55
N PHE A 128 -3.90 10.48 -6.19
CA PHE A 128 -2.61 10.88 -6.75
C PHE A 128 -2.55 10.66 -8.26
N GLY A 129 -3.12 9.56 -8.77
CA GLY A 129 -3.25 9.30 -10.19
C GLY A 129 -4.06 10.40 -10.90
N TYR A 130 -5.22 10.78 -10.38
CA TYR A 130 -6.06 11.84 -10.96
C TYR A 130 -5.34 13.19 -11.05
N ILE A 131 -4.47 13.51 -10.10
CA ILE A 131 -3.74 14.78 -10.06
C ILE A 131 -2.47 14.70 -10.93
N PHE A 132 -1.64 13.70 -10.70
CA PHE A 132 -0.30 13.63 -11.28
C PHE A 132 -0.26 13.06 -12.71
N LEU A 133 -1.21 12.22 -13.13
CA LEU A 133 -1.23 11.72 -14.52
C LEU A 133 -1.43 12.85 -15.54
N PRO A 134 -2.43 13.75 -15.41
CA PRO A 134 -2.58 14.86 -16.34
C PRO A 134 -1.42 15.85 -16.30
N LEU A 135 -0.81 16.01 -15.12
CA LEU A 135 0.33 16.90 -14.91
C LEU A 135 1.65 16.32 -15.41
N SER A 136 1.78 14.99 -15.52
CA SER A 136 3.03 14.35 -15.96
C SER A 136 3.50 14.82 -17.34
N GLY A 137 2.58 15.03 -18.28
CA GLY A 137 2.86 15.55 -19.62
C GLY A 137 3.44 16.98 -19.60
N PRO A 138 2.72 17.98 -19.04
CA PRO A 138 3.25 19.33 -18.85
C PRO A 138 4.60 19.39 -18.14
N ILE A 139 4.78 18.59 -17.09
CA ILE A 139 6.06 18.54 -16.37
C ILE A 139 7.17 17.99 -17.25
N GLY A 140 6.93 16.91 -18.01
CA GLY A 140 7.89 16.39 -18.96
C GLY A 140 8.26 17.42 -20.03
N LEU A 141 7.28 18.16 -20.53
CA LEU A 141 7.50 19.26 -21.48
C LEU A 141 8.37 20.37 -20.87
N ILE A 142 8.04 20.83 -19.66
CA ILE A 142 8.82 21.87 -18.96
C ILE A 142 10.24 21.36 -18.69
N ALA A 143 10.42 20.10 -18.27
CA ALA A 143 11.73 19.51 -18.05
C ALA A 143 12.57 19.48 -19.34
N TYR A 144 11.97 19.08 -20.46
CA TYR A 144 12.63 19.13 -21.78
C TYR A 144 13.01 20.55 -22.18
N ARG A 145 12.10 21.52 -22.02
CA ARG A 145 12.38 22.93 -22.35
C ARG A 145 13.47 23.52 -21.45
N LEU A 146 13.50 23.16 -20.17
CA LEU A 146 14.56 23.57 -19.25
C LEU A 146 15.90 22.91 -19.60
N TYR A 147 15.90 21.67 -20.10
CA TYR A 147 17.12 21.03 -20.59
C TYR A 147 17.74 21.81 -21.77
N VAL A 148 16.91 22.41 -22.63
CA VAL A 148 17.37 23.19 -23.79
C VAL A 148 17.70 24.63 -23.42
N HIS A 149 16.81 25.32 -22.70
CA HIS A 149 16.88 26.77 -22.46
C HIS A 149 17.47 27.14 -21.09
N GLN A 150 17.71 26.16 -20.21
CA GLN A 150 18.39 26.25 -18.91
C GLN A 150 17.76 27.14 -17.83
N LYS A 151 16.86 28.07 -18.19
CA LYS A 151 16.22 29.01 -17.26
C LYS A 151 14.70 29.01 -17.36
N PHE A 152 14.02 29.03 -16.22
CA PHE A 152 12.56 29.13 -16.13
C PHE A 152 12.02 30.39 -16.83
N ALA A 153 12.68 31.53 -16.62
CA ALA A 153 12.25 32.80 -17.23
C ALA A 153 12.16 32.70 -18.75
N ILE A 154 13.13 32.04 -19.39
CA ILE A 154 13.14 31.83 -20.83
C ILE A 154 12.03 30.85 -21.22
N VAL A 155 11.93 29.70 -20.53
CA VAL A 155 10.91 28.68 -20.82
C VAL A 155 9.50 29.25 -20.76
N PHE A 156 9.16 30.01 -19.71
CA PHE A 156 7.84 30.62 -19.55
C PHE A 156 7.56 31.77 -20.52
N SER A 157 8.59 32.36 -21.11
CA SER A 157 8.45 33.37 -22.17
C SER A 157 8.26 32.77 -23.57
N LEU A 158 8.40 31.45 -23.73
CA LEU A 158 8.27 30.81 -25.04
C LEU A 158 6.84 30.94 -25.60
N PRO A 159 6.72 31.22 -26.90
CA PRO A 159 5.41 31.29 -27.55
C PRO A 159 4.71 29.93 -27.49
N ASN A 160 3.38 29.97 -27.36
CA ASN A 160 2.50 28.80 -27.34
C ASN A 160 2.73 27.81 -26.17
N LEU A 161 3.54 28.13 -25.16
CA LEU A 161 3.77 27.23 -24.02
C LEU A 161 2.44 26.87 -23.33
N THR A 162 1.59 27.85 -23.06
CA THR A 162 0.29 27.64 -22.40
C THR A 162 -0.60 26.69 -23.19
N LEU A 163 -0.61 26.81 -24.52
CA LEU A 163 -1.36 25.94 -25.41
C LEU A 163 -0.78 24.51 -25.40
N GLN A 164 0.55 24.36 -25.45
CA GLN A 164 1.20 23.06 -25.35
C GLN A 164 0.91 22.38 -24.01
N ILE A 165 0.96 23.12 -22.90
CA ILE A 165 0.58 22.62 -21.56
C ILE A 165 -0.87 22.15 -21.56
N GLY A 166 -1.81 22.96 -22.08
CA GLY A 166 -3.23 22.60 -22.17
C GLY A 166 -3.45 21.30 -22.97
N LEU A 167 -2.79 21.16 -24.11
CA LEU A 167 -2.86 19.94 -24.92
C LEU A 167 -2.29 18.72 -24.19
N CYS A 168 -1.15 18.87 -23.51
CA CYS A 168 -0.56 17.77 -22.74
C CYS A 168 -1.49 17.31 -21.60
N ILE A 169 -2.17 18.24 -20.91
CA ILE A 169 -3.16 17.90 -19.87
C ILE A 169 -4.30 17.10 -20.48
N LEU A 170 -4.87 17.56 -21.60
CA LEU A 170 -5.98 16.89 -22.27
C LEU A 170 -5.63 15.47 -22.71
N ILE A 171 -4.42 15.28 -23.26
CA ILE A 171 -3.90 13.95 -23.62
C ILE A 171 -3.66 13.07 -22.39
N GLY A 172 -3.33 13.68 -21.24
CA GLY A 172 -3.14 12.99 -19.97
C GLY A 172 -4.42 12.40 -19.37
N ILE A 173 -5.59 12.97 -19.67
CA ILE A 173 -6.89 12.54 -19.10
C ILE A 173 -7.22 11.06 -19.45
N PRO A 174 -7.11 10.61 -20.72
CA PRO A 174 -7.28 9.20 -21.07
C PRO A 174 -6.44 8.22 -20.25
N PHE A 175 -5.22 8.60 -19.84
CA PHE A 175 -4.35 7.73 -19.04
C PHE A 175 -4.89 7.47 -17.64
N ILE A 176 -5.74 8.34 -17.10
CA ILE A 176 -6.45 8.09 -15.84
C ILE A 176 -7.34 6.85 -15.98
N ILE A 177 -8.06 6.72 -17.10
CA ILE A 177 -8.96 5.59 -17.35
C ILE A 177 -8.15 4.29 -17.44
N LEU A 178 -7.01 4.33 -18.13
CA LEU A 178 -6.09 3.19 -18.23
C LEU A 178 -5.52 2.80 -16.87
N ALA A 179 -5.06 3.77 -16.08
CA ALA A 179 -4.52 3.53 -14.74
C ALA A 179 -5.59 2.91 -13.82
N LYS A 180 -6.83 3.41 -13.87
CA LYS A 180 -7.95 2.83 -13.13
C LYS A 180 -8.21 1.39 -13.55
N LYS A 181 -8.29 1.12 -14.87
CA LYS A 181 -8.51 -0.24 -15.40
C LYS A 181 -7.41 -1.21 -14.99
N MET A 182 -6.15 -0.75 -14.96
CA MET A 182 -5.01 -1.54 -14.51
C MET A 182 -5.08 -1.84 -13.00
N ASN A 183 -5.40 -0.83 -12.18
CA ASN A 183 -5.60 -1.03 -10.74
C ASN A 183 -6.73 -2.01 -10.45
N ASP A 184 -7.86 -1.87 -11.15
CA ASP A 184 -8.98 -2.80 -11.02
C ASP A 184 -8.54 -4.22 -11.43
N SER A 185 -7.82 -4.39 -12.54
CA SER A 185 -7.32 -5.71 -12.95
C SER A 185 -6.42 -6.39 -11.89
N ILE A 186 -5.51 -5.63 -11.27
CA ILE A 186 -4.50 -6.18 -10.35
C ILE A 186 -5.09 -6.50 -8.96
N PHE A 187 -6.08 -5.70 -8.51
CA PHE A 187 -6.57 -5.72 -7.13
C PHE A 187 -8.02 -6.18 -6.97
N LYS A 188 -8.84 -6.23 -8.03
CA LYS A 188 -10.27 -6.57 -7.91
C LYS A 188 -10.50 -7.98 -7.39
N GLU A 189 -9.83 -8.99 -7.96
CA GLU A 189 -9.95 -10.38 -7.51
C GLU A 189 -9.43 -10.58 -6.09
N PRO A 190 -8.19 -10.19 -5.73
CA PRO A 190 -7.71 -10.33 -4.35
C PRO A 190 -8.59 -9.64 -3.30
N ILE A 191 -9.19 -8.49 -3.62
CA ILE A 191 -10.11 -7.79 -2.70
C ILE A 191 -11.44 -8.52 -2.58
N LYS A 192 -11.92 -9.13 -3.68
CA LYS A 192 -13.15 -9.92 -3.69
C LYS A 192 -12.96 -11.19 -2.86
N ASP A 193 -11.87 -11.92 -3.07
CA ASP A 193 -11.55 -13.14 -2.33
C ASP A 193 -11.41 -12.86 -0.82
N LEU A 194 -10.76 -11.75 -0.46
CA LEU A 194 -10.64 -11.33 0.94
C LEU A 194 -12.01 -10.98 1.55
N ARG A 195 -12.91 -10.36 0.78
CA ARG A 195 -14.27 -10.03 1.23
C ARG A 195 -15.12 -11.28 1.40
N ASP A 196 -15.02 -12.22 0.48
CA ASP A 196 -15.81 -13.45 0.50
C ASP A 196 -15.36 -14.35 1.67
N LYS A 197 -14.06 -14.43 1.95
CA LYS A 197 -13.53 -15.13 3.15
C LYS A 197 -14.00 -14.48 4.47
N ILE A 198 -14.11 -13.16 4.54
CA ILE A 198 -14.68 -12.46 5.72
C ILE A 198 -16.16 -12.84 5.90
N LYS A 199 -16.92 -12.99 4.81
CA LYS A 199 -18.32 -13.42 4.88
C LYS A 199 -18.46 -14.86 5.34
N GLU A 200 -17.62 -15.77 4.86
CA GLU A 200 -17.58 -17.17 5.32
C GLU A 200 -17.29 -17.27 6.82
N LEU A 201 -16.41 -16.42 7.35
CA LEU A 201 -16.12 -16.33 8.79
C LEU A 201 -17.25 -15.68 9.63
N SER A 202 -18.30 -15.17 8.98
CA SER A 202 -19.45 -14.53 9.63
C SER A 202 -20.76 -15.31 9.52
N ALA A 203 -20.76 -16.40 8.75
CA ALA A 203 -21.85 -17.36 8.64
C ALA A 203 -21.65 -18.48 9.67
#